data_AF-A0A6G1YVT0-F1
#
_entry.id   AF-A0A6G1YVT0-F1
#
_cell.length_a   1.000
_cell.length_b   1.000
_cell.length_c   1.000
_cell.angle_alpha   90.00
_cell.angle_beta   90.00
_cell.angle_gamma   90.00
#
_symmetry.space_group_name_H-M   'P 1'
#
loop_
_entity.id
_entity.type
_entity.pdbx_description
1 polymer ?
#
loop_
_entity_poly.entity_id
_entity_poly.type
_entity_poly.pdbx_seq_one_letter_code
_entity_poly.pdbx_strand_id
1 'polypeptide(L)' 'MARTVSSQLLKVGEKAPDFRLKGVDDKLYSMKDFKSESVLVVFICNHCPYVKARIKD' A
#
# COMPACT_ATOMS: atom_id res chain seq x y z
N MET A 1 -15.03 -2.89 7.66
CA MET A 1 -15.30 -3.36 6.29
C MET A 1 -14.83 -2.31 5.31
N ALA A 2 -14.19 -2.67 4.19
CA ALA A 2 -13.85 -1.70 3.15
C ALA A 2 -15.15 -1.06 2.61
N ARG A 3 -15.21 0.27 2.57
CA ARG A 3 -16.42 1.01 2.12
C ARG A 3 -16.57 1.04 0.60
N THR A 4 -15.51 0.65 -0.10
CA THR A 4 -15.43 0.67 -1.56
C THR A 4 -14.87 -0.68 -2.02
N VAL A 5 -15.60 -1.32 -2.94
CA VAL A 5 -15.13 -2.51 -3.64
C VAL A 5 -14.14 -2.10 -4.73
N SER A 6 -13.06 -2.88 -4.88
CA SER A 6 -12.09 -2.63 -5.95
C SER A 6 -12.74 -2.89 -7.31
N SER A 7 -12.63 -1.93 -8.24
CA SER A 7 -13.05 -2.12 -9.62
C SER A 7 -12.07 -2.98 -10.42
N GLN A 8 -10.87 -3.18 -9.90
CA GLN A 8 -9.80 -3.95 -10.52
C GLN A 8 -9.34 -5.08 -9.59
N LEU A 9 -9.35 -6.30 -10.12
CA LEU A 9 -8.83 -7.49 -9.46
C LEU A 9 -7.48 -7.80 -10.08
N LEU A 10 -6.43 -7.79 -9.27
CA LEU A 10 -5.07 -8.17 -9.69
C LEU A 10 -4.89 -9.68 -9.49
N LYS A 11 -4.37 -10.37 -10.50
CA LYS A 11 -4.02 -11.78 -10.40
C LYS A 11 -2.54 -11.95 -10.10
N VAL A 12 -2.21 -13.06 -9.43
CA VAL A 12 -0.81 -13.42 -9.19
C VAL A 12 -0.08 -13.62 -10.52
N GLY A 13 1.09 -12.99 -10.66
CA GLY A 13 1.90 -13.01 -11.88
C GLY A 13 1.59 -11.89 -12.87
N GLU A 14 0.52 -11.11 -12.66
CA GLU A 14 0.29 -9.90 -13.44
C GLU A 14 1.32 -8.82 -13.08
N LYS A 15 1.69 -8.01 -14.08
CA LYS A 15 2.56 -6.86 -13.85
C LYS A 15 1.83 -5.88 -12.93
N ALA A 16 2.52 -5.43 -11.89
CA ALA A 16 1.99 -4.43 -10.97
C ALA A 16 1.58 -3.17 -11.75
N PRO A 17 0.36 -2.64 -11.54
CA PRO A 17 -0.06 -1.39 -12.16
C PRO A 17 0.77 -0.22 -11.63
N ASP A 18 0.98 0.80 -12.47
CA ASP A 18 1.53 2.07 -12.00
C ASP A 18 0.60 2.67 -10.94
N PHE A 19 1.21 3.26 -9.91
CA PHE A 19 0.47 3.90 -8.83
C PHE A 19 1.11 5.23 -8.42
N ARG A 20 0.27 6.09 -7.85
CA ARG A 20 0.69 7.29 -7.14
C ARG A 20 -0.20 7.43 -5.90
N LEU A 21 0.27 6.88 -4.78
CA LEU A 21 -0.52 6.71 -3.57
C LEU A 21 0.02 7.59 -2.45
N LYS A 22 -0.88 8.07 -1.59
CA LYS A 22 -0.52 8.81 -0.39
C LYS A 22 -0.17 7.84 0.73
N GLY A 23 1.03 7.98 1.28
CA GLY A 23 1.52 7.21 2.42
C GLY A 23 0.93 7.68 3.75
N VAL A 24 1.27 6.96 4.81
CA VAL A 24 0.85 7.27 6.18
C VAL A 24 1.50 8.54 6.74
N ASP A 25 2.57 9.01 6.09
CA ASP A 25 3.33 10.24 6.37
C ASP A 25 2.89 11.43 5.49
N ASP A 26 1.70 11.31 4.89
CA ASP A 26 1.11 12.27 3.96
C ASP A 26 1.89 12.53 2.66
N LYS A 27 3.00 11.82 2.40
CA LYS A 27 3.77 11.95 1.14
C LYS A 27 3.18 11.10 0.03
N LEU A 28 3.39 11.50 -1.22
CA LEU A 28 3.01 10.73 -2.39
C LEU A 28 4.17 9.83 -2.82
N TYR A 29 3.88 8.54 -3.02
CA TYR A 29 4.82 7.54 -3.49
C TYR A 29 4.34 6.91 -4.80
N SER A 30 5.29 6.54 -5.64
CA SER A 30 5.12 5.83 -6.89
C SER A 30 6.14 4.68 -7.01
N MET A 31 5.93 3.79 -7.98
CA MET A 31 6.89 2.72 -8.28
C MET A 31 8.32 3.23 -8.52
N LYS A 32 8.49 4.45 -9.04
CA LYS A 32 9.78 5.03 -9.41
C LYS A 32 10.60 5.54 -8.22
N ASP A 33 9.95 5.73 -7.06
CA ASP A 33 10.61 6.28 -5.87
C ASP A 33 11.44 5.22 -5.12
N PHE A 34 11.28 3.94 -5.46
CA PHE A 34 11.98 2.82 -4.85
C PHE A 34 13.02 2.24 -5.81
N LYS A 35 14.28 2.15 -5.35
CA LYS A 35 15.38 1.48 -6.07
C LYS A 35 15.64 0.11 -5.46
N SER A 36 14.65 -0.78 -5.59
CA SER A 36 14.68 -2.13 -5.04
C SER A 36 14.16 -3.13 -6.06
N GLU A 37 14.61 -4.38 -5.97
CA GLU A 37 14.14 -5.50 -6.81
C GLU A 37 12.65 -5.82 -6.60
N SER A 38 12.11 -5.47 -5.42
CA SER A 38 10.71 -5.67 -5.06
C SER A 38 10.18 -4.54 -4.19
N VAL A 39 8.87 -4.31 -4.29
CA VAL A 39 8.12 -3.32 -3.51
C VAL A 39 6.90 -4.03 -2.91
N LEU A 40 6.72 -3.91 -1.60
CA LEU A 40 5.54 -4.38 -0.88
C LEU A 40 4.66 -3.18 -0.55
N VAL A 41 3.45 -3.14 -1.09
CA VAL A 41 2.44 -2.12 -0.77
C VAL A 41 1.41 -2.72 0.18
N VAL A 42 1.22 -2.10 1.35
CA VAL A 42 0.35 -2.61 2.40
C VAL A 42 -0.78 -1.61 2.69
N PHE A 43 -2.03 -2.03 2.48
CA PHE A 43 -3.22 -1.24 2.80
C PHE A 43 -3.74 -1.65 4.18
N ILE A 44 -3.38 -0.90 5.22
CA ILE A 44 -3.71 -1.20 6.61
C ILE A 44 -4.17 0.04 7.38
N CYS A 45 -4.99 -0.16 8.42
CA CYS A 45 -5.37 0.90 9.35
C CYS A 45 -4.14 1.37 10.15
N ASN A 46 -3.72 2.62 10.03
CA ASN A 46 -2.58 3.18 10.77
C ASN A 46 -2.99 3.95 12.05
N HIS A 47 -4.28 4.22 12.27
CA HIS A 47 -4.76 4.94 13.45
C HIS A 47 -5.20 4.00 14.60
N CYS A 48 -5.43 2.73 14.30
CA CYS A 48 -5.93 1.74 15.25
C CYS A 48 -4.81 1.32 16.23
N PRO A 49 -5.00 1.46 17.57
CA PRO A 49 -3.97 1.10 18.55
C PRO A 49 -3.46 -0.34 18.43
N TYR A 50 -4.38 -1.27 18.12
CA TYR A 50 -4.06 -2.67 17.89
C TYR A 50 -3.06 -2.87 16.73
N VAL A 51 -3.20 -2.10 15.64
CA VAL A 51 -2.31 -2.20 14.48
C VAL A 51 -0.97 -1.53 14.76
N LYS A 52 -0.97 -0.38 15.45
CA LYS A 52 0.26 0.28 15.89
C LYS A 52 1.13 -0.66 16.74
N ALA A 53 0.54 -1.51 17.58
CA ALA A 53 1.28 -2.51 18.35
C ALA A 53 1.93 -3.64 17.50
N ARG A 54 1.64 -3.71 16.19
CA ARG A 54 2.14 -4.75 15.27
C ARG A 54 3.08 -4.19 14.20
N ILE A 55 3.13 -2.88 14.03
CA ILE A 55 4.05 -2.20 13.11
C ILE A 55 5.12 -1.55 13.99
N LYS A 56 6.39 -1.93 13.81
CA LYS A 56 7.50 -1.18 14.37
C LYS A 56 7.72 0.02 13.46
N ASP A 57 7.50 1.22 13.99
CA ASP A 57 7.98 2.46 13.37
C ASP A 57 9.51 2.42 13.25
#